data_AF-A0A7C3FRI4-F1
#
_entry.id   AF-A0A7C3FRI4-F1
#
_cell.length_a   1.000
_cell.length_b   1.000
_cell.length_c   1.000
_cell.angle_alpha   90.00
_cell.angle_beta   90.00
_cell.angle_gamma   90.00
#
_symmetry.space_group_name_H-M   'P 1'
#
loop_
_entity.id
_entity.type
_entity.pdbx_description
1 polymer ?
#
loop_
_entity_poly.entity_id
_entity_poly.type
_entity_poly.pdbx_seq_one_letter_code
_entity_poly.pdbx_strand_id
1 'polypeptide(L)'
;MNTTINWQLSLQERRTQLLGYLLLAATVGGGGGLGLFYFSFPAEMGMLARGIELLPFFAIWGLVLIAWSGQRLGYQLRTGITLAVVLLLGLYTMRRGGIVGIGTLWLMLMPILSFILGGT
;
A
#
# COMPACT_ATOMS: atom_id res chain seq x y z
N MET A 1 0.39 30.46 25.42
CA MET A 1 -0.04 29.07 25.14
C MET A 1 0.74 28.57 23.92
N ASN A 2 1.35 27.40 24.06
CA ASN A 2 2.50 26.89 23.29
C ASN A 2 2.30 26.81 21.77
N THR A 3 3.04 27.65 21.03
CA THR A 3 3.24 27.51 19.58
C THR A 3 3.77 26.13 19.18
N THR A 4 4.59 25.50 20.03
CA THR A 4 5.11 24.14 19.86
C THR A 4 4.04 23.05 19.92
N ILE A 5 3.05 23.17 20.83
CA ILE A 5 1.95 22.20 20.94
C ILE A 5 1.03 22.29 19.71
N ASN A 6 0.70 23.52 19.27
CA ASN A 6 -0.06 23.72 18.03
C ASN A 6 0.70 23.20 16.81
N TRP A 7 2.02 23.33 16.79
CA TRP A 7 2.84 22.84 15.68
C TRP A 7 2.83 21.31 15.58
N GLN A 8 3.03 20.61 16.70
CA GLN A 8 2.98 19.14 16.74
C GLN A 8 1.60 18.58 16.35
N LEU A 9 0.51 19.21 16.83
CA LEU A 9 -0.85 18.83 16.45
C LEU A 9 -1.09 18.97 14.94
N SER A 10 -0.68 20.10 14.35
CA SER A 10 -0.85 20.33 12.91
C SER A 10 -0.03 19.37 12.04
N LEU A 11 1.16 18.95 12.50
CA LEU A 11 1.97 17.94 11.84
C LEU A 11 1.29 16.56 11.86
N GLN A 12 0.69 16.19 12.99
CA GLN A 12 -0.01 14.92 13.14
C GLN A 12 -1.30 14.85 12.31
N GLU A 13 -2.03 15.96 12.20
CA GLU A 13 -3.19 16.08 11.30
C GLU A 13 -2.77 15.92 9.83
N ARG A 14 -1.70 16.62 9.40
CA ARG A 14 -1.17 16.50 8.03
C ARG A 14 -0.71 15.09 7.70
N ARG A 15 -0.04 14.41 8.63
CA ARG A 15 0.38 13.01 8.46
C ARG A 15 -0.80 12.07 8.34
N THR A 16 -1.86 12.29 9.13
CA THR A 16 -3.09 11.50 9.06
C THR A 16 -3.82 11.70 7.73
N GLN A 17 -3.89 12.94 7.24
CA GLN A 17 -4.45 13.24 5.91
C GLN A 17 -3.62 12.60 4.79
N LEU A 18 -2.29 12.71 4.86
CA LEU A 18 -1.39 12.10 3.87
C LEU A 18 -1.52 10.57 3.85
N LEU A 19 -1.61 9.93 5.01
CA LEU A 19 -1.90 8.49 5.12
C LEU A 19 -3.26 8.14 4.49
N GLY A 20 -4.28 8.98 4.72
CA GLY A 20 -5.59 8.83 4.10
C GLY A 20 -5.54 8.90 2.56
N TYR A 21 -4.81 9.87 2.01
CA TYR A 21 -4.62 10.01 0.56
C TYR A 21 -3.81 8.85 -0.03
N LEU A 22 -2.76 8.37 0.66
CA LEU A 22 -1.99 7.21 0.24
C LEU A 22 -2.86 5.95 0.19
N LEU A 23 -3.66 5.71 1.23
CA LEU A 23 -4.59 4.58 1.27
C LEU A 23 -5.67 4.68 0.19
N LEU A 24 -6.19 5.88 -0.08
CA LEU A 24 -7.12 6.12 -1.18
C LEU A 24 -6.47 5.83 -2.54
N ALA A 25 -5.28 6.38 -2.79
CA ALA A 25 -4.53 6.17 -4.02
C ALA A 25 -4.18 4.69 -4.21
N ALA A 26 -3.81 3.98 -3.14
CA ALA A 26 -3.55 2.54 -3.17
C ALA A 26 -4.84 1.74 -3.42
N THR A 27 -5.98 2.18 -2.90
CA THR A 27 -7.28 1.54 -3.14
C THR A 27 -7.70 1.68 -4.61
N VAL A 28 -7.69 2.91 -5.13
CA VAL A 28 -8.11 3.22 -6.51
C VAL A 28 -7.10 2.65 -7.51
N GLY A 29 -5.80 2.92 -7.30
CA GLY A 29 -4.72 2.42 -8.14
C GLY A 29 -4.57 0.91 -8.09
N GLY A 30 -4.74 0.29 -6.91
CA GLY A 30 -4.73 -1.17 -6.75
C GLY A 30 -5.90 -1.84 -7.45
N GLY A 31 -7.10 -1.24 -7.39
CA GLY A 31 -8.27 -1.74 -8.14
C GLY A 31 -8.08 -1.64 -9.65
N GLY A 32 -7.59 -0.50 -10.15
CA GLY A 32 -7.26 -0.34 -11.56
C GLY A 32 -6.13 -1.27 -12.03
N GLY A 33 -5.10 -1.43 -11.20
CA GLY A 33 -3.98 -2.33 -11.43
C GLY A 33 -4.41 -3.78 -11.53
N LEU A 34 -5.28 -4.26 -10.63
CA LEU A 34 -5.89 -5.59 -10.70
C LEU A 34 -6.60 -5.83 -12.03
N GLY A 35 -7.36 -4.84 -12.51
CA GLY A 35 -8.02 -4.91 -13.82
C GLY A 35 -7.02 -5.05 -14.96
N LEU A 36 -6.00 -4.18 -15.02
CA LEU A 36 -4.95 -4.25 -16.03
C LEU A 36 -4.17 -5.57 -15.98
N PHE A 37 -3.90 -6.08 -14.77
CA PHE A 37 -3.18 -7.34 -14.58
C PHE A 37 -4.00 -8.54 -15.06
N TYR A 38 -5.32 -8.53 -14.85
CA TYR A 38 -6.22 -9.56 -15.38
C TYR A 38 -6.13 -9.66 -16.91
N PHE A 39 -6.09 -8.52 -17.62
CA PHE A 39 -5.95 -8.49 -19.08
C PHE A 39 -4.54 -8.83 -19.58
N SER A 40 -3.52 -8.78 -18.72
CA SER A 40 -2.14 -9.12 -19.07
C SER A 40 -1.83 -10.62 -19.08
N PHE A 41 -2.74 -11.47 -18.60
CA PHE A 41 -2.52 -12.92 -18.59
C PHE A 41 -2.68 -13.56 -19.98
N PRO A 42 -1.90 -14.62 -20.28
CA PRO A 42 -2.01 -15.34 -21.55
C PRO A 42 -3.43 -15.89 -21.77
N ALA A 43 -3.95 -15.77 -23.01
CA ALA A 43 -5.28 -16.24 -23.39
C ALA A 43 -5.52 -17.73 -23.06
N GLU A 44 -4.46 -18.54 -23.14
CA GLU A 44 -4.48 -19.99 -22.89
C GLU A 44 -4.54 -20.36 -21.40
N MET A 45 -4.33 -19.39 -20.51
CA MET A 45 -4.34 -19.64 -19.07
C MET A 45 -5.77 -19.83 -18.57
N GLY A 46 -6.07 -21.05 -18.09
CA GLY A 46 -7.39 -21.40 -17.58
C GLY A 46 -7.90 -20.49 -16.45
N MET A 47 -9.21 -20.30 -16.39
CA MET A 47 -9.86 -19.33 -15.48
C MET A 47 -9.49 -19.56 -14.00
N LEU A 48 -9.38 -20.82 -13.57
CA LEU A 48 -8.94 -21.19 -12.21
C LEU A 48 -7.49 -20.80 -11.95
N ALA A 49 -6.59 -21.00 -12.91
CA ALA A 49 -5.18 -20.64 -12.76
C ALA A 49 -4.99 -19.12 -12.67
N ARG A 50 -5.74 -18.35 -13.46
CA ARG A 50 -5.77 -16.87 -13.36
C ARG A 50 -6.28 -16.41 -12.00
N GLY A 51 -7.31 -17.07 -11.46
CA GLY A 51 -7.85 -16.77 -10.14
C GLY A 51 -6.83 -16.99 -9.02
N ILE A 52 -6.09 -18.09 -9.07
CA ILE A 52 -5.03 -18.41 -8.09
C ILE A 52 -3.90 -17.37 -8.15
N GLU A 53 -3.48 -16.94 -9.34
CA GLU A 53 -2.44 -15.93 -9.52
C GLU A 53 -2.86 -14.52 -9.05
N LEU A 54 -4.15 -14.20 -9.11
CA LEU A 54 -4.69 -12.91 -8.66
C LEU A 54 -4.99 -12.88 -7.16
N LEU A 55 -5.15 -14.03 -6.52
CA LEU A 55 -5.50 -14.18 -5.11
C LEU A 55 -4.59 -13.37 -4.15
N PRO A 56 -3.25 -13.34 -4.33
CA PRO A 56 -2.36 -12.53 -3.50
C PRO A 56 -2.63 -11.03 -3.65
N PHE A 57 -2.92 -10.58 -4.88
CA PHE A 57 -3.22 -9.17 -5.14
C PHE A 57 -4.56 -8.75 -4.54
N PHE A 58 -5.58 -9.61 -4.62
CA PHE A 58 -6.86 -9.37 -3.95
C PHE A 58 -6.71 -9.34 -2.43
N ALA A 59 -5.87 -10.22 -1.86
CA ALA A 59 -5.59 -10.22 -0.42
C ALA A 59 -4.91 -8.91 0.02
N ILE A 60 -3.88 -8.47 -0.70
CA ILE A 60 -3.16 -7.21 -0.43
C ILE A 60 -4.10 -6.01 -0.60
N TRP A 61 -4.89 -5.97 -1.67
CA TRP A 61 -5.85 -4.90 -1.91
C TRP A 61 -6.96 -4.86 -0.84
N GLY A 62 -7.43 -6.03 -0.39
CA GLY A 62 -8.37 -6.15 0.71
C GLY A 62 -7.84 -5.56 2.02
N LEU A 63 -6.55 -5.79 2.34
CA LEU A 63 -5.91 -5.18 3.52
C LEU A 63 -5.88 -3.65 3.42
N VAL A 64 -5.57 -3.10 2.24
CA VAL A 64 -5.60 -1.65 2.00
C VAL A 64 -7.01 -1.09 2.20
N LEU A 65 -8.04 -1.79 1.68
CA LEU A 65 -9.44 -1.40 1.86
C LEU A 65 -9.85 -1.41 3.34
N ILE A 66 -9.45 -2.41 4.11
CA ILE A 66 -9.72 -2.46 5.56
C ILE A 66 -9.06 -1.28 6.27
N ALA A 67 -7.78 -1.00 5.98
CA ALA A 67 -7.07 0.14 6.54
C ALA A 67 -7.72 1.49 6.18
N TRP A 68 -8.18 1.62 4.93
CA TRP A 68 -8.82 2.82 4.42
C TRP A 68 -10.22 3.03 5.02
N SER A 69 -11.08 2.01 4.93
CA SER A 69 -12.48 2.04 5.38
C SER A 69 -12.63 2.12 6.90
N GLY A 70 -11.68 1.55 7.66
CA GLY A 70 -11.72 1.57 9.11
C GLY A 70 -11.38 2.95 9.66
N GLN A 71 -12.33 3.89 9.67
CA GLN A 71 -12.18 5.23 10.29
C GLN A 71 -11.84 5.17 11.78
N ARG A 72 -12.11 4.03 12.44
CA ARG A 72 -11.79 3.74 13.84
C ARG A 72 -10.43 3.07 14.04
N LEU A 73 -9.73 2.68 12.97
CA LEU A 73 -8.38 2.11 13.09
C LEU A 73 -7.40 3.23 13.49
N GLY A 74 -6.71 3.01 14.61
CA GLY A 74 -5.68 3.95 15.06
C GLY A 74 -4.63 4.20 13.99
N TYR A 75 -4.08 5.41 13.97
CA TYR A 75 -3.06 5.84 13.00
C TYR A 75 -1.89 4.86 12.89
N GLN A 76 -1.39 4.35 14.01
CA GLN A 76 -0.32 3.34 14.06
C GLN A 76 -0.66 2.07 13.28
N LEU A 77 -1.90 1.59 13.38
CA LEU A 77 -2.34 0.35 12.73
C LEU A 77 -2.49 0.54 11.23
N ARG A 78 -3.00 1.69 10.80
CA ARG A 78 -3.06 2.09 9.38
C ARG A 78 -1.67 2.23 8.75
N THR A 79 -0.74 2.84 9.48
CA THR A 79 0.67 2.94 9.06
C THR A 79 1.31 1.57 8.95
N GLY A 80 1.10 0.69 9.94
CA GLY A 80 1.60 -0.69 9.91
C GLY A 80 1.09 -1.48 8.72
N ILE A 81 -0.21 -1.41 8.41
CA ILE A 81 -0.78 -2.07 7.23
C ILE A 81 -0.17 -1.50 5.94
N THR A 82 -0.03 -0.18 5.84
CA THR A 82 0.55 0.48 4.67
C THR A 82 1.99 0.00 4.43
N LEU A 83 2.80 -0.07 5.49
CA LEU A 83 4.16 -0.59 5.42
C LEU A 83 4.18 -2.07 5.03
N ALA A 84 3.34 -2.90 5.65
CA ALA A 84 3.25 -4.32 5.31
C ALA A 84 2.89 -4.55 3.84
N VAL A 85 1.94 -3.78 3.30
CA VAL A 85 1.54 -3.83 1.88
C VAL A 85 2.71 -3.51 0.96
N VAL A 86 3.46 -2.44 1.25
CA VAL A 86 4.64 -2.05 0.47
C VAL A 86 5.72 -3.14 0.49
N LEU A 87 5.97 -3.75 1.65
CA LEU A 87 6.94 -4.84 1.78
C LEU A 87 6.51 -6.10 1.02
N LEU A 88 5.24 -6.49 1.14
CA LEU A 88 4.69 -7.65 0.42
C LEU A 88 4.75 -7.45 -1.10
N LEU A 89 4.41 -6.25 -1.60
CA LEU A 89 4.53 -5.90 -3.01
C LEU A 89 6.00 -5.91 -3.48
N GLY A 90 6.92 -5.37 -2.69
CA GLY A 90 8.36 -5.40 -2.97
C GLY A 90 8.90 -6.82 -3.10
N LEU A 91 8.60 -7.69 -2.13
CA LEU A 91 9.02 -9.10 -2.15
C LEU A 91 8.40 -9.86 -3.34
N TYR A 92 7.12 -9.63 -3.61
CA TYR A 92 6.41 -10.30 -4.71
C TYR A 92 6.97 -9.90 -6.08
N THR A 93 7.20 -8.60 -6.30
CA THR A 93 7.77 -8.08 -7.56
C THR A 93 9.22 -8.52 -7.79
N MET A 94 10.03 -8.63 -6.71
CA MET A 94 11.36 -9.25 -6.80
C MET A 94 11.27 -10.73 -7.19
N ARG A 95 10.37 -11.49 -6.57
CA ARG A 95 10.22 -12.93 -6.84
C ARG A 95 9.76 -13.22 -8.27
N ARG A 96 8.88 -12.40 -8.84
CA ARG A 96 8.39 -12.58 -10.21
C ARG A 96 9.40 -12.17 -11.31
N GLY A 97 10.60 -11.70 -10.95
CA GLY A 97 11.60 -11.30 -11.93
C GLY A 97 11.12 -10.16 -12.83
N GLY A 98 10.33 -9.23 -12.28
CA GLY A 98 9.89 -8.04 -13.00
C GLY A 98 11.06 -7.16 -13.43
N ILE A 99 10.76 -6.03 -14.10
CA ILE A 99 11.74 -5.04 -14.58
C ILE A 99 12.82 -4.82 -13.51
N VAL A 100 14.08 -5.04 -13.89
CA VAL A 100 15.25 -4.92 -13.02
C VAL A 100 15.18 -3.59 -12.27
N GLY A 101 15.10 -3.65 -10.94
CA GLY A 101 15.05 -2.47 -10.06
C GLY A 101 13.68 -2.08 -9.50
N ILE A 102 12.55 -2.58 -10.03
CA ILE A 102 11.21 -2.22 -9.49
C ILE A 102 11.01 -2.74 -8.07
N GLY A 103 11.36 -3.99 -7.78
CA GLY A 103 11.26 -4.54 -6.43
C GLY A 103 12.14 -3.79 -5.42
N THR A 104 13.32 -3.37 -5.85
CA THR A 104 14.23 -2.54 -5.05
C THR A 104 13.65 -1.15 -4.78
N LEU A 105 12.98 -0.53 -5.76
CA LEU A 105 12.29 0.75 -5.59
C LEU A 105 11.17 0.66 -4.55
N TRP A 106 10.37 -0.42 -4.57
CA TRP A 106 9.34 -0.65 -3.55
C TRP A 106 9.93 -0.83 -2.15
N LEU A 107 11.04 -1.56 -2.02
CA LEU A 107 11.73 -1.72 -0.74
C LEU A 107 12.40 -0.43 -0.27
N MET A 108 12.89 0.42 -1.18
CA MET A 108 13.42 1.75 -0.86
C MET A 108 12.35 2.76 -0.46
N LEU A 109 11.11 2.59 -0.92
CA LEU A 109 9.96 3.38 -0.46
C LEU A 109 9.60 3.10 0.99
N MET A 110 9.93 1.91 1.49
CA MET A 110 9.60 1.49 2.86
C MET A 110 10.23 2.37 3.96
N PRO A 111 11.55 2.66 3.96
CA PRO A 111 12.17 3.57 4.93
C PRO A 111 11.68 5.01 4.80
N ILE A 112 11.34 5.46 3.58
CA ILE A 112 10.80 6.81 3.36
C ILE A 112 9.39 6.92 3.97
N LEU A 113 8.54 5.93 3.71
CA LEU A 113 7.19 5.88 4.27
C LEU A 113 7.21 5.68 5.78
N SER A 114 8.12 4.86 6.32
CA SER A 114 8.24 4.69 7.76
C SER A 114 8.73 5.96 8.45
N PHE A 115 9.58 6.75 7.80
CA PHE A 115 10.01 8.05 8.32
C PHE A 115 8.90 9.11 8.24
N ILE A 116 8.18 9.20 7.11
CA ILE A 116 7.11 10.19 6.91
C ILE A 116 5.90 9.88 7.81
N LEU A 117 5.52 8.59 7.91
CA LEU A 117 4.33 8.15 8.64
C LEU A 117 4.65 7.83 10.10
N GLY A 118 5.79 7.22 10.38
CA GLY A 118 6.20 6.81 11.73
C GLY A 118 7.05 7.84 12.47
N GLY A 119 7.49 8.92 11.80
CA GLY A 119 8.41 9.90 12.37
C GLY A 119 7.94 10.44 13.72
N THR A 120 8.62 10.04 14.78
CA THR A 120 8.67 10.73 16.08
C THR A 120 9.24 12.13 15.90
#